data_AF-A0A7Z0UFT8-F1
#
_entry.id   AF-A0A7Z0UFT8-F1
#
_cell.length_a   1.000
_cell.length_b   1.000
_cell.length_c   1.000
_cell.angle_alpha   90.00
_cell.angle_beta   90.00
_cell.angle_gamma   90.00
#
_symmetry.space_group_name_H-M   'P 1'
#
loop_
_entity.id
_entity.type
_entity.pdbx_description
1 polymer ?
#
loop_
_entity_poly.entity_id
_entity_poly.type
_entity_poly.pdbx_seq_one_letter_code
_entity_poly.pdbx_strand_id
1 'polypeptide(L)'
;MPELLSGIRHLPGYLDRARQEALVEVIRTIVAEAPLYVPVMPGTGKPMSVRMTNCGPLGWVTDKERGYRYQPTHPATGRPWPDMPQQLLDIWNDVSGYDKPPEACLVNFYSDEARMGLHQDRDEQDLKAPVVSISLGNSCLFRVGGLSRNDRTLSFKLSSGDLVVLGGDGRLCFHGVDRIHPATSTLLKNGGRINLTLRRVNP
;
A
#
# COMPACT_ATOMS: atom_id res chain seq x y z
N MET A 1 21.32 -3.03 10.74
CA MET A 1 20.24 -2.71 9.77
C MET A 1 20.68 -1.48 8.99
N PRO A 2 20.40 -1.36 7.68
CA PRO A 2 20.72 -0.14 6.95
C PRO A 2 20.03 1.06 7.61
N GLU A 3 20.74 2.18 7.72
CA GLU A 3 20.19 3.42 8.23
C GLU A 3 19.23 3.97 7.17
N LEU A 4 17.94 4.00 7.49
CA LEU A 4 16.91 4.58 6.62
C LEU A 4 16.95 6.10 6.76
N LEU A 5 16.51 6.81 5.72
CA LEU A 5 16.35 8.25 5.78
C LEU A 5 15.42 8.64 6.94
N SER A 6 15.69 9.82 7.53
CA SER A 6 14.86 10.41 8.59
C SER A 6 13.38 10.33 8.22
N GLY A 7 12.55 9.88 9.17
CA GLY A 7 11.10 9.74 8.97
C GLY A 7 10.63 8.44 8.32
N ILE A 8 11.53 7.59 7.81
CA ILE A 8 11.18 6.23 7.34
C ILE A 8 11.42 5.23 8.46
N ARG A 9 10.37 4.51 8.86
CA ARG A 9 10.45 3.46 9.89
C ARG A 9 10.05 2.12 9.32
N HIS A 10 10.88 1.09 9.55
CA HIS A 10 10.55 -0.31 9.30
C HIS A 10 10.28 -1.00 10.64
N LEU A 11 9.10 -1.59 10.78
CA LEU A 11 8.62 -2.29 11.97
C LEU A 11 8.50 -3.78 11.63
N PRO A 12 9.59 -4.57 11.76
CA PRO A 12 9.60 -5.97 11.37
C PRO A 12 8.74 -6.81 12.33
N GLY A 13 7.94 -7.73 11.77
CA GLY A 13 7.12 -8.66 12.56
C GLY A 13 6.08 -7.99 13.47
N TYR A 14 5.67 -6.76 13.13
CA TYR A 14 4.71 -5.99 13.94
C TYR A 14 3.36 -6.70 14.08
N LEU A 15 2.89 -7.37 13.02
CA LEU A 15 1.75 -8.26 13.09
C LEU A 15 2.20 -9.69 13.38
N ASP A 16 1.80 -10.24 14.52
CA ASP A 16 1.90 -11.68 14.76
C ASP A 16 1.02 -12.48 13.79
N ARG A 17 1.17 -13.81 13.82
CA ARG A 17 0.46 -14.69 12.89
C ARG A 17 -1.06 -14.56 12.99
N ALA A 18 -1.62 -14.48 14.19
CA ALA A 18 -3.06 -14.41 14.41
C ALA A 18 -3.63 -13.10 13.85
N ARG A 19 -2.95 -11.97 14.08
CA ARG A 19 -3.32 -10.66 13.52
C ARG A 19 -3.23 -10.66 11.99
N GLN A 20 -2.22 -11.32 11.42
CA GLN A 20 -2.11 -11.46 9.96
C GLN A 20 -3.29 -12.26 9.37
N GLU A 21 -3.65 -13.39 9.98
CA GLU A 21 -4.77 -14.23 9.51
C GLU A 21 -6.11 -13.50 9.62
N ALA A 22 -6.38 -12.85 10.75
CA ALA A 22 -7.58 -12.05 10.93
C ALA A 22 -7.67 -10.92 9.89
N LEU A 23 -6.56 -10.22 9.62
CA LEU A 23 -6.53 -9.15 8.64
C LEU A 23 -6.74 -9.67 7.21
N VAL A 24 -6.25 -10.87 6.88
CA VAL A 24 -6.54 -11.50 5.58
C VAL A 24 -8.02 -11.78 5.39
N GLU A 25 -8.73 -12.25 6.41
CA GLU A 25 -10.18 -12.47 6.31
C GLU A 25 -10.94 -11.15 6.12
N VAL A 26 -10.54 -10.08 6.80
CA VAL A 26 -11.07 -8.72 6.58
C VAL A 26 -10.83 -8.24 5.14
N ILE A 27 -9.65 -8.50 4.58
CA ILE A 27 -9.38 -8.13 3.18
C ILE A 27 -10.26 -8.93 2.22
N ARG A 28 -10.57 -10.20 2.53
CA ARG A 28 -11.47 -11.00 1.69
C ARG A 28 -12.88 -10.44 1.67
N THR A 29 -13.40 -9.91 2.78
CA THR A 29 -14.72 -9.24 2.79
C THR A 29 -14.70 -7.98 1.95
N ILE A 30 -13.65 -7.15 2.05
CA ILE A 30 -13.44 -5.97 1.19
C ILE A 30 -13.45 -6.38 -0.29
N VAL A 31 -12.67 -7.42 -0.66
CA VAL A 31 -12.57 -7.87 -2.06
C VAL A 31 -13.88 -8.47 -2.57
N ALA A 32 -14.70 -9.08 -1.71
CA ALA A 32 -16.01 -9.57 -2.10
C ALA A 32 -16.98 -8.43 -2.49
N GLU A 33 -16.91 -7.29 -1.79
CA GLU A 33 -17.75 -6.12 -2.04
C GLU A 33 -17.18 -5.20 -3.15
N ALA A 34 -15.86 -5.03 -3.16
CA ALA A 34 -15.09 -4.23 -4.10
C ALA A 34 -13.99 -5.10 -4.74
N PRO A 35 -14.32 -5.84 -5.82
CA PRO A 35 -13.40 -6.79 -6.45
C PRO A 35 -12.10 -6.16 -6.93
N LEU A 36 -11.01 -6.93 -6.83
CA LEU A 36 -9.73 -6.54 -7.42
C LEU A 36 -9.88 -6.31 -8.94
N TYR A 37 -9.34 -5.19 -9.42
CA TYR A 37 -9.25 -4.88 -10.85
C TYR A 37 -7.79 -4.62 -11.27
N VAL A 38 -7.53 -4.63 -12.57
CA VAL A 38 -6.22 -4.26 -13.13
C VAL A 38 -6.30 -2.79 -13.57
N PRO A 39 -5.67 -1.85 -12.83
CA PRO A 39 -5.58 -0.46 -13.25
C PRO A 39 -4.72 -0.30 -14.51
N VAL A 40 -4.89 0.82 -15.21
CA VAL A 40 -4.11 1.17 -16.40
C VAL A 40 -3.35 2.48 -16.21
N MET A 41 -2.17 2.55 -16.82
CA MET A 41 -1.29 3.72 -16.78
C MET A 41 -1.92 4.92 -17.52
N PRO A 42 -1.84 6.14 -16.98
CA PRO A 42 -2.31 7.35 -17.64
C PRO A 42 -1.66 7.55 -19.01
N GLY A 43 -2.42 8.06 -19.98
CA GLY A 43 -1.98 8.31 -21.35
C GLY A 43 -1.78 7.04 -22.19
N THR A 44 -0.96 6.09 -21.71
CA THR A 44 -0.63 4.87 -22.47
C THR A 44 -1.70 3.80 -22.41
N GLY A 45 -2.53 3.77 -21.36
CA GLY A 45 -3.52 2.72 -21.13
C GLY A 45 -2.91 1.33 -20.89
N LYS A 46 -1.59 1.24 -20.68
CA LYS A 46 -0.94 -0.05 -20.41
C LYS A 46 -1.39 -0.59 -19.06
N PRO A 47 -1.78 -1.88 -18.96
CA PRO A 47 -2.17 -2.48 -17.69
C PRO A 47 -0.99 -2.51 -16.72
N MET A 48 -1.28 -2.24 -15.45
CA MET A 48 -0.32 -2.45 -14.38
C MET A 48 -0.19 -3.95 -14.09
N SER A 49 0.98 -4.38 -13.60
CA SER A 49 1.17 -5.78 -13.17
C SER A 49 0.52 -6.10 -11.82
N VAL A 50 0.07 -5.07 -11.09
CA VAL A 50 -0.53 -5.17 -9.75
C VAL A 50 -2.04 -5.04 -9.90
N ARG A 51 -2.79 -5.88 -9.16
CA ARG A 51 -4.24 -5.74 -9.05
C ARG A 51 -4.58 -4.92 -7.81
N MET A 52 -5.61 -4.09 -7.90
CA MET A 52 -5.93 -3.12 -6.85
C MET A 52 -7.41 -3.15 -6.48
N THR A 53 -7.69 -2.83 -5.22
CA THR A 53 -9.00 -2.37 -4.74
C THR A 53 -8.76 -1.40 -3.57
N ASN A 54 -9.81 -0.81 -2.99
CA ASN A 54 -9.69 0.12 -1.88
C ASN A 54 -10.78 -0.11 -0.83
N CYS A 55 -10.56 0.43 0.37
CA CYS A 55 -11.59 0.68 1.39
C CYS A 55 -11.35 2.04 2.07
N GLY A 56 -12.38 2.55 2.73
CA GLY A 56 -12.45 3.92 3.27
C GLY A 56 -13.27 4.86 2.38
N PRO A 57 -13.51 6.10 2.84
CA PRO A 57 -14.30 7.09 2.08
C PRO A 57 -13.70 7.45 0.72
N LEU A 58 -12.40 7.21 0.50
CA LEU A 58 -11.69 7.44 -0.74
C LEU A 58 -10.87 6.22 -1.15
N GLY A 59 -10.76 6.02 -2.47
CA GLY A 59 -9.86 5.03 -3.06
C GLY A 59 -8.99 5.66 -4.12
N TRP A 60 -7.71 5.28 -4.13
CA TRP A 60 -6.78 5.69 -5.18
C TRP A 60 -7.09 4.90 -6.45
N VAL A 61 -7.19 5.60 -7.57
CA VAL A 61 -7.47 5.00 -8.88
C VAL A 61 -6.60 5.64 -9.95
N THR A 62 -6.48 4.93 -11.06
CA THR A 62 -5.86 5.43 -12.29
C THR A 62 -6.60 4.90 -13.50
N ASP A 63 -6.72 5.76 -14.50
CA ASP A 63 -7.16 5.39 -15.84
C ASP A 63 -6.41 6.24 -16.89
N LYS A 64 -6.63 5.90 -18.17
CA LYS A 64 -5.90 6.50 -19.28
C LYS A 64 -6.23 7.99 -19.43
N GLU A 65 -7.49 8.36 -19.24
CA GLU A 65 -8.05 9.68 -19.57
C GLU A 65 -7.90 10.69 -18.44
N ARG A 66 -8.20 10.28 -17.20
CA ARG A 66 -8.28 11.14 -16.01
C ARG A 66 -7.05 11.06 -15.11
N GLY A 67 -6.17 10.09 -15.33
CA GLY A 67 -4.94 9.94 -14.57
C GLY A 67 -5.16 9.48 -13.13
N TYR A 68 -4.15 9.73 -12.28
CA TYR A 68 -4.14 9.37 -10.86
C TYR A 68 -5.05 10.30 -10.05
N ARG A 69 -5.85 9.74 -9.14
CA ARG A 69 -6.72 10.52 -8.25
C ARG A 69 -7.27 9.67 -7.10
N TYR A 70 -7.81 10.36 -6.11
CA TYR A 70 -8.76 9.79 -5.15
C TYR A 70 -10.19 9.98 -5.63
N GLN A 71 -11.03 8.95 -5.46
CA GLN A 71 -12.47 9.04 -5.71
C GLN A 71 -13.28 8.18 -4.73
N PRO A 72 -14.57 8.50 -4.50
CA PRO A 72 -15.39 7.80 -3.49
C PRO A 72 -15.96 6.45 -3.96
N THR A 73 -15.83 6.12 -5.25
CA THR A 73 -16.46 4.93 -5.84
C THR A 73 -15.48 4.01 -6.57
N HIS A 74 -15.80 2.73 -6.63
CA HIS A 74 -15.05 1.74 -7.38
C HIS A 74 -15.20 1.95 -8.89
N PRO A 75 -14.10 1.96 -9.69
CA PRO A 75 -14.17 2.34 -11.11
C PRO A 75 -14.96 1.35 -11.97
N ALA A 76 -14.91 0.05 -11.68
CA ALA A 76 -15.65 -0.96 -12.43
C ALA A 76 -17.12 -1.14 -11.99
N THR A 77 -17.43 -1.05 -10.69
CA THR A 77 -18.79 -1.32 -10.17
C THR A 77 -19.63 -0.06 -9.97
N GLY A 78 -19.00 1.12 -9.92
CA GLY A 78 -19.66 2.40 -9.64
C GLY A 78 -20.15 2.57 -8.20
N ARG A 79 -20.03 1.55 -7.34
CA ARG A 79 -20.47 1.59 -5.93
C ARG A 79 -19.44 2.30 -5.04
N PRO A 80 -19.84 2.85 -3.88
CA PRO A 80 -18.89 3.29 -2.86
C PRO A 80 -17.90 2.20 -2.48
N TRP A 81 -16.70 2.59 -2.05
CA TRP A 81 -15.75 1.65 -1.46
C TRP A 81 -16.29 1.12 -0.11
N PRO A 82 -15.94 -0.12 0.29
CA PRO A 82 -16.26 -0.64 1.62
C PRO A 82 -15.65 0.26 2.71
N ASP A 83 -16.29 0.29 3.87
CA ASP A 83 -15.81 1.09 5.00
C ASP A 83 -14.43 0.65 5.47
N MET A 84 -13.69 1.59 6.08
CA MET A 84 -12.38 1.30 6.68
C MET A 84 -12.55 0.35 7.87
N PRO A 85 -11.95 -0.85 7.86
CA PRO A 85 -12.03 -1.77 8.99
C PRO A 85 -11.35 -1.22 10.25
N GLN A 86 -11.92 -1.54 11.42
CA GLN A 86 -11.38 -1.10 12.71
C GLN A 86 -9.92 -1.50 12.91
N GLN A 87 -9.52 -2.70 12.46
CA GLN A 87 -8.15 -3.19 12.57
C GLN A 87 -7.14 -2.30 11.84
N LEU A 88 -7.53 -1.64 10.74
CA LEU A 88 -6.67 -0.70 10.03
C LEU A 88 -6.61 0.66 10.74
N LEU A 89 -7.70 1.10 11.35
CA LEU A 89 -7.74 2.28 12.20
C LEU A 89 -6.84 2.10 13.44
N ASP A 90 -6.89 0.94 14.08
CA ASP A 90 -6.06 0.64 15.25
C ASP A 90 -4.57 0.66 14.89
N ILE A 91 -4.18 0.05 13.77
CA ILE A 91 -2.79 0.09 13.27
C ILE A 91 -2.38 1.53 12.96
N TRP A 92 -3.23 2.31 12.29
CA TRP A 92 -2.95 3.71 12.00
C TRP A 92 -2.71 4.52 13.28
N ASN A 93 -3.59 4.39 14.28
CA ASN A 93 -3.49 5.14 15.53
C ASN A 93 -2.22 4.78 16.30
N ASP A 94 -1.77 3.52 16.25
CA ASP A 94 -0.56 3.08 16.94
C ASP A 94 0.71 3.57 16.24
N VAL A 95 0.76 3.53 14.91
CA VAL A 95 2.03 3.72 14.19
C VAL A 95 2.14 5.03 13.41
N SER A 96 1.06 5.73 13.09
CA SER A 96 1.14 6.92 12.23
C SER A 96 1.82 8.10 12.92
N GLY A 97 1.51 8.32 14.21
CA GLY A 97 1.85 9.57 14.89
C GLY A 97 1.10 10.78 14.31
N TYR A 98 -0.04 10.55 13.65
CA TYR A 98 -0.89 11.59 13.07
C TYR A 98 -2.24 11.65 13.80
N ASP A 99 -2.78 12.85 13.97
CA ASP A 99 -3.98 13.12 14.79
C ASP A 99 -5.28 12.73 14.10
N LYS A 100 -5.30 12.71 12.76
CA LYS A 100 -6.48 12.39 11.95
C LYS A 100 -6.46 10.96 11.43
N PRO A 101 -7.63 10.31 11.29
CA PRO A 101 -7.72 8.96 10.75
C PRO A 101 -7.41 8.93 9.24
N PRO A 102 -7.04 7.76 8.69
CA PRO A 102 -6.84 7.59 7.26
C PRO A 102 -8.19 7.66 6.55
N GLU A 103 -8.17 8.17 5.32
CA GLU A 103 -9.36 8.28 4.46
C GLU A 103 -9.33 7.28 3.31
N ALA A 104 -8.16 6.68 3.05
CA ALA A 104 -7.98 5.71 1.99
C ALA A 104 -7.07 4.57 2.46
N CYS A 105 -7.45 3.34 2.13
CA CYS A 105 -6.58 2.18 2.16
C CYS A 105 -6.53 1.57 0.76
N LEU A 106 -5.40 1.70 0.08
CA LEU A 106 -5.15 0.98 -1.18
C LEU A 106 -4.74 -0.46 -0.86
N VAL A 107 -5.47 -1.41 -1.40
CA VAL A 107 -5.16 -2.84 -1.32
C VAL A 107 -4.50 -3.27 -2.63
N ASN A 108 -3.20 -3.53 -2.57
CA ASN A 108 -2.42 -4.05 -3.69
C ASN A 108 -2.26 -5.56 -3.58
N PHE A 109 -2.62 -6.30 -4.63
CA PHE A 109 -2.27 -7.71 -4.79
C PHE A 109 -1.19 -7.88 -5.86
N TYR A 110 -0.09 -8.52 -5.48
CA TYR A 110 1.03 -8.86 -6.35
C TYR A 110 1.05 -10.37 -6.60
N SER A 111 1.05 -10.76 -7.89
CA SER A 111 1.53 -12.10 -8.28
C SER A 111 3.05 -12.16 -8.14
N ASP A 112 3.64 -13.33 -8.38
CA ASP A 112 5.07 -13.55 -8.22
C ASP A 112 5.94 -12.72 -9.20
N GLU A 113 5.38 -12.33 -10.34
CA GLU A 113 6.04 -11.51 -11.38
C GLU A 113 5.71 -10.02 -11.26
N ALA A 114 4.73 -9.66 -10.41
CA ALA A 114 4.26 -8.29 -10.29
C ALA A 114 5.31 -7.40 -9.62
N ARG A 115 5.35 -6.13 -10.06
CA ARG A 115 6.30 -5.12 -9.57
C ARG A 115 5.66 -3.74 -9.56
N MET A 116 6.18 -2.87 -8.71
CA MET A 116 5.84 -1.45 -8.68
C MET A 116 7.12 -0.64 -8.79
N GLY A 117 7.29 0.09 -9.89
CA GLY A 117 8.48 0.91 -10.09
C GLY A 117 8.60 2.04 -9.07
N LEU A 118 9.77 2.70 -9.04
CA LEU A 118 9.98 3.87 -8.17
C LEU A 118 8.95 4.97 -8.47
N HIS A 119 8.20 5.35 -7.45
CA HIS A 119 7.19 6.41 -7.47
C HIS A 119 7.18 7.17 -6.14
N GLN A 120 6.45 8.27 -6.11
CA GLN A 120 6.13 9.02 -4.89
C GLN A 120 4.63 8.98 -4.68
N ASP A 121 4.21 8.81 -3.43
CA ASP A 121 2.83 9.04 -3.03
C ASP A 121 2.67 10.55 -2.82
N ARG A 122 2.11 11.25 -3.81
CA ARG A 122 1.97 12.72 -3.79
C ARG A 122 0.63 13.22 -4.31
N ASP A 123 -0.34 12.32 -4.44
CA ASP A 123 -1.69 12.66 -4.89
C ASP A 123 -2.58 13.13 -3.70
N GLU A 124 -2.05 13.07 -2.47
CA GLU A 124 -2.69 13.58 -1.27
C GLU A 124 -2.50 15.10 -1.15
N GLN A 125 -3.51 15.80 -0.63
CA GLN A 125 -3.41 17.22 -0.29
C GLN A 125 -2.67 17.41 1.04
N ASP A 126 -2.86 16.48 1.98
CA ASP A 126 -2.15 16.47 3.26
C ASP A 126 -0.84 15.67 3.19
N LEU A 127 0.24 16.37 2.84
CA LEU A 127 1.59 15.79 2.78
C LEU A 127 2.29 15.77 4.15
N LYS A 128 1.65 16.19 5.24
CA LYS A 128 2.18 16.03 6.60
C LYS A 128 1.80 14.68 7.18
N ALA A 129 0.61 14.17 6.83
CA ALA A 129 0.20 12.83 7.17
C ALA A 129 1.15 11.77 6.60
N PRO A 130 1.51 10.73 7.37
CA PRO A 130 2.38 9.66 6.89
C PRO A 130 1.66 8.74 5.90
N VAL A 131 2.44 7.93 5.18
CA VAL A 131 1.94 6.71 4.54
C VAL A 131 2.27 5.53 5.45
N VAL A 132 1.27 4.73 5.80
CA VAL A 132 1.46 3.48 6.56
C VAL A 132 1.24 2.30 5.63
N SER A 133 2.26 1.47 5.47
CA SER A 133 2.30 0.35 4.51
C SER A 133 2.45 -0.97 5.25
N ILE A 134 1.49 -1.88 5.10
CA ILE A 134 1.43 -3.18 5.79
C ILE A 134 1.70 -4.28 4.77
N SER A 135 2.56 -5.25 5.08
CA SER A 135 2.89 -6.38 4.20
C SER A 135 2.30 -7.70 4.70
N LEU A 136 1.65 -8.45 3.81
CA LEU A 136 1.07 -9.77 4.08
C LEU A 136 1.39 -10.74 2.94
N GLY A 137 1.70 -12.00 3.26
CA GLY A 137 2.01 -13.02 2.26
C GLY A 137 3.48 -13.04 1.84
N ASN A 138 3.75 -13.29 0.56
CA ASN A 138 5.12 -13.39 0.05
C ASN A 138 5.93 -12.13 0.37
N SER A 139 7.18 -12.34 0.73
CA SER A 139 8.14 -11.27 0.96
C SER A 139 8.45 -10.53 -0.35
N CYS A 140 8.89 -9.28 -0.27
CA CYS A 140 9.37 -8.54 -1.42
C CYS A 140 10.69 -7.82 -1.16
N LEU A 141 11.42 -7.51 -2.22
CA LEU A 141 12.50 -6.53 -2.20
C LEU A 141 11.89 -5.14 -2.36
N PHE A 142 11.81 -4.40 -1.25
CA PHE A 142 11.34 -3.02 -1.22
C PHE A 142 12.51 -2.08 -1.43
N ARG A 143 12.33 -1.12 -2.33
CA ARG A 143 13.34 -0.12 -2.67
C ARG A 143 12.89 1.25 -2.21
N VAL A 144 13.79 1.99 -1.60
CA VAL A 144 13.61 3.38 -1.16
C VAL A 144 14.76 4.22 -1.70
N GLY A 145 14.46 5.38 -2.28
CA GLY A 145 15.42 6.39 -2.70
C GLY A 145 15.28 7.68 -1.88
N GLY A 146 15.80 8.78 -2.41
CA GLY A 146 15.64 10.11 -1.84
C GLY A 146 14.41 10.84 -2.37
N LEU A 147 14.45 12.17 -2.33
CA LEU A 147 13.38 13.06 -2.80
C LEU A 147 13.40 13.24 -4.32
N SER A 148 14.52 12.93 -4.97
CA SER A 148 14.69 12.92 -6.42
C SER A 148 14.78 11.49 -6.95
N ARG A 149 14.28 11.27 -8.17
CA ARG A 149 14.20 9.93 -8.78
C ARG A 149 15.57 9.25 -8.98
N ASN A 150 16.62 10.05 -9.13
CA ASN A 150 17.99 9.59 -9.38
C ASN A 150 18.84 9.53 -8.11
N ASP A 151 18.26 9.85 -6.95
CA ASP A 151 18.98 9.74 -5.67
C ASP A 151 19.35 8.28 -5.41
N ARG A 152 20.42 8.10 -4.61
CA ARG A 152 20.87 6.76 -4.22
C ARG A 152 19.72 5.99 -3.58
N THR A 153 19.58 4.74 -4.00
CA THR A 153 18.56 3.84 -3.46
C THR A 153 19.16 2.83 -2.48
N LEU A 154 18.34 2.46 -1.51
CA LEU A 154 18.52 1.37 -0.57
C LEU A 154 17.42 0.35 -0.80
N SER A 155 17.75 -0.93 -0.65
CA SER A 155 16.76 -2.00 -0.76
C SER A 155 16.84 -2.91 0.44
N PHE A 156 15.68 -3.34 0.93
CA PHE A 156 15.57 -4.27 2.04
C PHE A 156 14.35 -5.16 1.85
N LYS A 157 14.38 -6.32 2.51
CA LYS A 157 13.31 -7.30 2.42
C LYS A 157 12.18 -6.89 3.36
N LEU A 158 10.95 -6.85 2.85
CA LEU A 158 9.74 -6.82 3.66
C LEU A 158 9.14 -8.22 3.69
N SER A 159 8.89 -8.72 4.89
CA SER A 159 8.28 -10.04 5.13
C SER A 159 6.81 -9.89 5.55
N SER A 160 6.10 -11.02 5.61
CA SER A 160 4.72 -11.05 6.08
C SER A 160 4.63 -10.56 7.53
N GLY A 161 3.78 -9.57 7.79
CA GLY A 161 3.60 -8.92 9.09
C GLY A 161 4.44 -7.67 9.32
N ASP A 162 5.34 -7.32 8.39
CA ASP A 162 6.13 -6.09 8.48
C ASP A 162 5.31 -4.85 8.12
N LEU A 163 5.60 -3.75 8.81
CA LEU A 163 5.10 -2.42 8.49
C LEU A 163 6.22 -1.48 8.05
N VAL A 164 5.92 -0.56 7.14
CA VAL A 164 6.76 0.61 6.81
C VAL A 164 5.92 1.86 6.99
N VAL A 165 6.48 2.86 7.68
CA VAL A 165 5.90 4.20 7.77
C VAL A 165 6.81 5.17 7.04
N LEU A 166 6.25 5.92 6.08
CA LEU A 166 6.90 7.03 5.38
C LEU A 166 6.29 8.33 5.91
N GLY A 167 6.96 8.97 6.87
CA GLY A 167 6.53 10.24 7.46
C GLY A 167 7.66 11.27 7.48
N GLY A 168 7.37 12.49 7.94
CA GLY A 168 8.37 13.56 8.03
C GLY A 168 9.12 13.77 6.71
N ASP A 169 10.45 13.90 6.77
CA ASP A 169 11.31 14.06 5.60
C ASP A 169 11.22 12.87 4.61
N GLY A 170 10.90 11.68 5.12
CA GLY A 170 10.74 10.45 4.36
C GLY A 170 9.40 10.33 3.63
N ARG A 171 8.42 11.20 3.91
CA ARG A 171 7.05 11.12 3.38
C ARG A 171 6.98 11.15 1.86
N LEU A 172 7.90 11.86 1.23
CA LEU A 172 7.98 12.02 -0.22
C LEU A 172 9.18 11.29 -0.83
N CYS A 173 9.77 10.32 -0.14
CA CYS A 173 10.84 9.52 -0.75
C CYS A 173 10.30 8.65 -1.89
N PHE A 174 11.06 8.56 -2.97
CA PHE A 174 10.79 7.59 -4.03
C PHE A 174 10.87 6.18 -3.47
N HIS A 175 9.88 5.35 -3.75
CA HIS A 175 9.87 3.97 -3.29
C HIS A 175 9.15 3.04 -4.26
N GLY A 176 9.32 1.73 -4.08
CA GLY A 176 8.75 0.74 -4.97
C GLY A 176 9.00 -0.70 -4.52
N VAL A 177 8.39 -1.62 -5.25
CA VAL A 177 8.53 -3.07 -5.06
C VAL A 177 9.22 -3.63 -6.30
N ASP A 178 10.50 -3.96 -6.18
CA ASP A 178 11.32 -4.41 -7.30
C ASP A 178 10.98 -5.85 -7.71
N ARG A 179 10.76 -6.70 -6.71
CA ARG A 179 10.63 -8.15 -6.88
C ARG A 179 9.83 -8.76 -5.73
N ILE A 180 8.96 -9.71 -6.06
CA ILE A 180 8.34 -10.63 -5.09
C ILE A 180 9.20 -11.88 -4.95
N HIS A 181 9.33 -12.40 -3.74
CA HIS A 181 9.99 -13.67 -3.44
C HIS A 181 8.92 -14.76 -3.22
N PRO A 182 8.68 -15.63 -4.21
CA PRO A 182 7.65 -16.67 -4.13
C PRO A 182 7.87 -17.64 -2.98
N ALA A 183 6.80 -18.30 -2.54
CA ALA A 183 6.83 -19.37 -1.53
C ALA A 183 7.55 -19.00 -0.21
N THR A 184 7.52 -17.72 0.18
CA THR A 184 8.16 -17.25 1.43
C THR A 184 7.17 -17.08 2.59
N SER A 185 5.88 -17.36 2.38
CA SER A 185 4.85 -17.30 3.41
C SER A 185 3.77 -18.36 3.17
N THR A 186 3.24 -18.90 4.27
CA THR A 186 2.09 -19.82 4.28
C THR A 186 0.78 -19.10 4.61
N LEU A 187 0.78 -17.76 4.65
CA LEU A 187 -0.41 -16.97 4.99
C LEU A 187 -1.50 -17.07 3.92
N LEU A 188 -1.11 -17.00 2.65
CA LEU A 188 -2.03 -17.07 1.52
C LEU A 188 -1.93 -18.46 0.88
N LYS A 189 -3.04 -19.22 0.89
CA LYS A 189 -3.10 -20.60 0.39
C LYS A 189 -2.58 -20.74 -1.05
N ASN A 190 -2.83 -19.74 -1.89
CA ASN A 190 -2.47 -19.73 -3.31
C ASN A 190 -1.24 -18.85 -3.60
N GLY A 191 -0.45 -18.50 -2.59
CA GLY A 191 0.68 -17.58 -2.72
C GLY A 191 0.26 -16.13 -3.01
N GLY A 192 1.23 -15.34 -3.46
CA GLY A 192 1.10 -13.90 -3.70
C GLY A 192 1.43 -13.04 -2.50
N ARG A 193 1.43 -11.72 -2.71
CA ARG A 193 1.66 -10.71 -1.67
C ARG A 193 0.50 -9.70 -1.69
N ILE A 194 0.01 -9.37 -0.51
CA ILE A 194 -0.92 -8.26 -0.29
C ILE A 194 -0.17 -7.13 0.40
N ASN A 195 -0.44 -5.90 -0.02
CA ASN A 195 -0.01 -4.70 0.67
C ASN A 195 -1.17 -3.76 0.88
N LEU A 196 -1.30 -3.26 2.11
CA LEU A 196 -2.30 -2.29 2.49
C LEU A 196 -1.59 -0.96 2.73
N THR A 197 -2.00 0.07 2.01
CA THR A 197 -1.37 1.39 2.10
C THR A 197 -2.40 2.40 2.58
N LEU A 198 -2.30 2.77 3.85
CA LEU A 198 -3.17 3.73 4.54
C LEU A 198 -2.66 5.15 4.34
N ARG A 199 -3.58 6.05 4.02
CA ARG A 199 -3.28 7.46 3.74
C ARG A 199 -4.42 8.36 4.22
N ARG A 200 -4.05 9.52 4.72
CA ARG A 200 -4.93 10.69 4.87
C ARG A 200 -4.79 11.51 3.58
N VAL A 201 -5.90 11.89 2.97
CA VAL A 201 -5.89 12.59 1.67
C VAL A 201 -6.08 14.08 1.88
N ASN A 202 -7.04 14.45 2.73
CA ASN A 202 -7.42 15.83 3.00
C ASN A 202 -6.80 16.35 4.31
N PRO A 203 -6.57 17.67 4.44
CA PRO A 203 -5.95 18.25 5.64
C PRO A 203 -6.67 18.07 6.96
#